data_AF-A0A1S2KDK2-F1
#
_entry.id   AF-A0A1S2KDK2-F1
#
_cell.length_a   1.000
_cell.length_b   1.000
_cell.length_c   1.000
_cell.angle_alpha   90.00
_cell.angle_beta   90.00
_cell.angle_gamma   90.00
#
_symmetry.space_group_name_H-M   'P 1'
#
loop_
_entity.id
_entity.type
_entity.pdbx_description
1 polymer ?
#
loop_
_entity_poly.entity_id
_entity_poly.type
_entity_poly.pdbx_seq_one_letter_code
_entity_poly.pdbx_strand_id
1 'polypeptide(L)'
;MNRADLGSLVRREPKSVAKMADRGLLADPTHQHQGKPIWEKSVAMDWFRALQDHAVVVPGNELAFSELRDHDIYMCPATSNHLSLARPRLLVMYTPGGGGRVFEVTAVETVKQELPGTRATAPETVEITRTRETEDRAAYPWTVFFLSEVGAIETITPVIQQGRYLTIDDVRQAMVSGKLLVPPLDKAFPIRQ
;
A
#
# COMPACT_ATOMS: atom_id res chain seq x y z
N MET A 1 6.16 -9.96 -19.46
CA MET A 1 6.74 -8.89 -18.62
C MET A 1 7.73 -9.51 -17.66
N ASN A 2 8.95 -8.97 -17.63
CA ASN A 2 9.98 -9.33 -16.66
C ASN A 2 9.98 -8.33 -15.48
N ARG A 3 10.90 -8.52 -14.52
CA ARG A 3 11.04 -7.63 -13.36
C ARG A 3 11.34 -6.17 -13.71
N ALA A 4 12.07 -5.92 -14.79
CA ALA A 4 12.35 -4.56 -15.25
C ALA A 4 11.10 -3.92 -15.84
N ASP A 5 10.33 -4.65 -16.64
CA ASP A 5 9.06 -4.15 -17.20
C ASP A 5 8.08 -3.77 -16.07
N LEU A 6 7.95 -4.63 -15.06
CA LEU A 6 7.16 -4.35 -13.86
C LEU A 6 7.73 -3.14 -13.11
N GLY A 7 9.05 -3.10 -12.89
CA GLY A 7 9.73 -2.00 -12.22
C GLY A 7 9.49 -0.65 -12.89
N SER A 8 9.50 -0.61 -14.22
CA SER A 8 9.20 0.59 -15.00
C SER A 8 7.75 1.06 -14.80
N LEU A 9 6.77 0.15 -14.75
CA LEU A 9 5.38 0.52 -14.45
C LEU A 9 5.28 1.15 -13.06
N VAL A 10 5.88 0.49 -12.07
CA VAL A 10 5.69 0.83 -10.65
C VAL A 10 6.70 1.85 -10.12
N ARG A 11 7.56 2.39 -10.99
CA ARG A 11 8.71 3.24 -10.65
C ARG A 11 9.57 2.64 -9.52
N ARG A 12 9.86 1.34 -9.63
CA ARG A 12 10.74 0.59 -8.72
C ARG A 12 11.92 -0.01 -9.45
N GLU A 13 13.03 -0.10 -8.71
CA GLU A 13 14.16 -0.91 -9.17
C GLU A 13 13.76 -2.39 -9.29
N PRO A 14 14.29 -3.13 -10.27
CA PRO A 14 14.01 -4.55 -10.45
C PRO A 14 14.28 -5.41 -9.19
N LYS A 15 15.24 -5.01 -8.36
CA LYS A 15 15.55 -5.67 -7.08
C LYS A 15 14.42 -5.50 -6.05
N SER A 16 13.76 -4.35 -6.04
CA SER A 16 12.60 -4.08 -5.18
C SER A 16 11.38 -4.87 -5.64
N VAL A 17 11.18 -4.99 -6.96
CA VAL A 17 10.14 -5.86 -7.55
C VAL A 17 10.35 -7.33 -7.14
N ALA A 18 11.59 -7.83 -7.19
CA ALA A 18 11.90 -9.18 -6.71
C ALA A 18 11.52 -9.37 -5.24
N LYS A 19 11.91 -8.44 -4.36
CA LYS A 19 11.54 -8.48 -2.94
C LYS A 19 10.03 -8.43 -2.71
N MET A 20 9.29 -7.68 -3.53
CA MET A 20 7.83 -7.66 -3.45
C MET A 20 7.24 -9.02 -3.86
N ALA A 21 7.73 -9.62 -4.95
CA ALA A 21 7.32 -10.95 -5.38
C ALA A 21 7.63 -12.03 -4.33
N ASP A 22 8.83 -12.01 -3.74
CA ASP A 22 9.25 -12.94 -2.68
C ASP A 22 8.35 -12.85 -1.43
N ARG A 23 7.72 -11.69 -1.22
CA ARG A 23 6.79 -11.42 -0.13
C ARG A 23 5.32 -11.62 -0.53
N GLY A 24 5.03 -12.17 -1.70
CA GLY A 24 3.65 -12.31 -2.18
C GLY A 24 2.92 -10.98 -2.39
N LEU A 25 3.65 -9.87 -2.51
CA LEU A 25 3.12 -8.52 -2.75
C LEU A 25 3.07 -8.18 -4.25
N LEU A 26 3.15 -9.21 -5.09
CA LEU A 26 2.94 -9.16 -6.53
C LEU A 26 2.26 -10.47 -6.96
N ALA A 27 1.64 -10.43 -8.13
CA ALA A 27 1.09 -11.61 -8.78
C ALA A 27 2.10 -12.75 -8.83
N ASP A 28 1.60 -13.99 -8.80
CA ASP A 28 2.41 -15.15 -9.16
C ASP A 28 2.98 -15.01 -10.58
N PRO A 29 4.27 -15.33 -10.79
CA PRO A 29 4.81 -15.38 -12.13
C PRO A 29 4.11 -16.49 -12.91
N THR A 30 3.63 -16.15 -14.10
CA THR A 30 2.94 -17.10 -14.99
C THR A 30 3.84 -18.23 -15.47
N HIS A 31 5.14 -17.99 -15.60
CA HIS A 31 6.14 -19.00 -15.94
C HIS A 31 7.56 -18.50 -15.60
N GLN A 32 8.55 -19.37 -15.78
CA GLN A 32 9.96 -19.02 -15.67
C GLN A 32 10.66 -19.11 -17.03
N HIS A 33 11.58 -18.19 -17.28
CA HIS A 33 12.49 -18.25 -18.42
C HIS A 33 13.93 -18.12 -17.92
N GLN A 34 14.75 -19.16 -18.13
CA GLN A 34 16.13 -19.24 -17.61
C GLN A 34 16.22 -18.96 -16.10
N GLY A 35 15.29 -19.54 -15.32
CA GLY A 35 15.22 -19.34 -13.86
C GLY A 35 14.77 -17.94 -13.42
N LYS A 36 14.37 -17.06 -14.34
CA LYS A 36 13.83 -15.73 -14.03
C LYS A 36 12.30 -15.74 -14.13
N PRO A 37 11.58 -15.13 -13.16
CA PRO A 37 10.12 -15.05 -13.20
C PRO A 37 9.65 -14.15 -14.34
N ILE A 38 8.62 -14.60 -15.06
CA ILE A 38 7.94 -13.87 -16.13
C ILE A 38 6.44 -13.86 -15.85
N TRP A 39 5.83 -12.69 -16.05
CA TRP A 39 4.39 -12.46 -15.94
C TRP A 39 3.81 -12.17 -17.31
N GLU A 40 2.72 -12.83 -17.68
CA GLU A 40 1.88 -12.37 -18.77
C GLU A 40 1.34 -10.98 -18.43
N LYS A 41 1.25 -10.12 -19.45
CA LYS A 41 0.84 -8.73 -19.26
C LYS A 41 -0.55 -8.65 -18.64
N SER A 42 -1.51 -9.43 -19.13
CA SER A 42 -2.87 -9.52 -18.59
C SER A 42 -2.89 -9.80 -17.09
N VAL A 43 -2.20 -10.85 -16.65
CA VAL A 43 -2.13 -11.26 -15.24
C VAL A 43 -1.51 -10.16 -14.37
N ALA A 44 -0.41 -9.57 -14.82
CA ALA A 44 0.21 -8.44 -14.11
C ALA A 44 -0.76 -7.25 -13.99
N MET A 45 -1.47 -6.91 -15.08
CA MET A 45 -2.41 -5.80 -15.09
C MET A 45 -3.63 -6.05 -14.20
N ASP A 46 -4.17 -7.26 -14.19
CA ASP A 46 -5.34 -7.60 -13.38
C ASP A 46 -5.01 -7.60 -11.89
N TRP A 47 -3.80 -8.04 -11.53
CA TRP A 47 -3.30 -7.86 -10.17
C TRP A 47 -3.21 -6.38 -9.78
N PHE A 48 -2.68 -5.52 -10.66
CA PHE A 48 -2.64 -4.07 -10.42
C PHE A 48 -4.01 -3.43 -10.28
N ARG A 49 -5.07 -4.03 -10.84
CA ARG A 49 -6.46 -3.55 -10.82
C ARG A 49 -7.22 -3.93 -9.55
N ALA A 50 -6.75 -4.92 -8.81
CA ALA A 50 -7.45 -5.45 -7.65
C ALA A 50 -6.86 -4.93 -6.32
N LEU A 51 -7.74 -4.78 -5.32
CA LEU A 51 -7.31 -4.74 -3.93
C LEU A 51 -6.84 -6.13 -3.52
N GLN A 52 -5.77 -6.19 -2.76
CA GLN A 52 -5.11 -7.42 -2.35
C GLN A 52 -5.49 -7.74 -0.91
N ASP A 53 -5.69 -9.02 -0.60
CA ASP A 53 -6.11 -9.50 0.73
C ASP A 53 -4.95 -9.44 1.74
N HIS A 54 -4.51 -8.23 2.03
CA HIS A 54 -3.54 -7.90 3.06
C HIS A 54 -3.78 -6.53 3.64
N ALA A 55 -3.15 -6.29 4.79
CA ALA A 55 -3.12 -4.99 5.43
C ALA A 55 -1.70 -4.41 5.44
N VAL A 56 -1.61 -3.09 5.55
CA VAL A 56 -0.32 -2.38 5.71
C VAL A 56 -0.38 -1.43 6.89
N VAL A 57 0.69 -1.42 7.69
CA VAL A 57 0.88 -0.42 8.74
C VAL A 57 1.44 0.88 8.16
N VAL A 58 0.74 1.99 8.38
CA VAL A 58 1.06 3.32 7.85
C VAL A 58 1.14 4.36 8.97
N PRO A 59 1.95 5.42 8.83
CA PRO A 59 2.04 6.47 9.83
C PRO A 59 0.81 7.36 9.81
N GLY A 60 0.25 7.58 11.00
CA GLY A 60 -0.64 8.71 11.26
C GLY A 60 0.18 9.90 11.74
N ASN A 61 0.60 10.77 10.82
CA ASN A 61 1.07 12.11 11.17
C ASN A 61 -0.09 13.12 11.05
N GLU A 62 0.11 14.33 11.55
CA GLU A 62 -0.94 15.37 11.55
C GLU A 62 -1.52 15.61 10.16
N LEU A 63 -0.66 15.63 9.13
CA LEU A 63 -1.09 15.77 7.74
C LEU A 63 -1.99 14.62 7.29
N ALA A 64 -1.59 13.37 7.50
CA ALA A 64 -2.38 12.20 7.13
C ALA A 64 -3.72 12.16 7.88
N PHE A 65 -3.75 12.59 9.14
CA PHE A 65 -5.00 12.71 9.90
C PHE A 65 -5.88 13.87 9.40
N SER A 66 -5.31 14.97 8.92
CA SER A 66 -6.11 16.03 8.29
C SER A 66 -6.70 15.56 6.97
N GLU A 67 -5.89 14.98 6.09
CA GLU A 67 -6.36 14.40 4.82
C GLU A 67 -7.51 13.40 5.04
N LEU A 68 -7.38 12.56 6.08
CA LEU A 68 -8.43 11.62 6.45
C LEU A 68 -9.69 12.33 6.96
N ARG A 69 -9.58 13.33 7.84
CA ARG A 69 -10.76 14.06 8.36
C ARG A 69 -11.49 14.87 7.29
N ASP A 70 -10.72 15.48 6.40
CA ASP A 70 -11.24 16.47 5.45
C ASP A 70 -11.74 15.80 4.17
N HIS A 71 -11.19 14.63 3.81
CA HIS A 71 -11.41 13.99 2.51
C HIS A 71 -11.58 12.46 2.55
N ASP A 72 -11.51 11.82 3.72
CA ASP A 72 -11.53 10.35 3.84
C ASP A 72 -10.45 9.64 3.02
N ILE A 73 -9.25 10.25 2.93
CA ILE A 73 -8.13 9.68 2.16
C ILE A 73 -6.87 9.48 2.98
N TYR A 74 -6.01 8.60 2.46
CA TYR A 74 -4.59 8.57 2.77
C TYR A 74 -3.78 8.67 1.49
N MET A 75 -2.76 9.52 1.49
CA MET A 75 -1.95 9.77 0.31
C MET A 75 -0.47 9.48 0.52
N CYS A 76 0.15 8.84 -0.46
CA CYS A 76 1.60 8.57 -0.45
C CYS A 76 2.25 8.80 -1.82
N PRO A 77 3.52 9.21 -1.88
CA PRO A 77 4.24 9.32 -3.14
C PRO A 77 4.51 7.91 -3.70
N ALA A 78 4.60 7.77 -5.03
CA ALA A 78 4.88 6.49 -5.70
C ALA A 78 6.19 5.83 -5.24
N THR A 79 7.15 6.64 -4.78
CA THR A 79 8.44 6.20 -4.24
C THR A 79 8.33 5.61 -2.83
N SER A 80 7.20 5.78 -2.13
CA SER A 80 6.99 5.28 -0.78
C SER A 80 7.06 3.76 -0.73
N ASN A 81 7.97 3.21 0.08
CA ASN A 81 8.17 1.76 0.25
C ASN A 81 6.98 1.01 0.84
N HIS A 82 5.98 1.74 1.34
CA HIS A 82 4.97 1.18 2.22
C HIS A 82 3.66 0.93 1.49
N LEU A 83 3.33 1.76 0.49
CA LEU A 83 2.01 1.69 -0.16
C LEU A 83 2.03 1.82 -1.67
N SER A 84 3.12 2.35 -2.26
CA SER A 84 3.32 2.61 -3.70
C SER A 84 2.23 2.01 -4.59
N LEU A 85 2.19 0.67 -4.70
CA LEU A 85 1.16 -0.09 -5.42
C LEU A 85 0.80 -1.43 -4.78
N ALA A 86 0.98 -1.55 -3.46
CA ALA A 86 0.61 -2.77 -2.76
C ALA A 86 -0.90 -3.02 -2.79
N ARG A 87 -1.71 -1.95 -2.96
CA ARG A 87 -3.18 -2.01 -3.00
C ARG A 87 -3.77 -2.86 -1.86
N PRO A 88 -3.35 -2.62 -0.61
CA PRO A 88 -3.89 -3.38 0.51
C PRO A 88 -5.38 -3.16 0.62
N ARG A 89 -6.08 -4.16 1.13
CA ARG A 89 -7.49 -4.04 1.48
C ARG A 89 -7.70 -3.28 2.79
N LEU A 90 -6.75 -3.35 3.72
CA LEU A 90 -6.79 -2.62 4.99
C LEU A 90 -5.55 -1.76 5.21
N LEU A 91 -5.75 -0.59 5.82
CA LEU A 91 -4.67 0.22 6.39
C LEU A 91 -4.79 0.21 7.90
N VAL A 92 -3.67 -0.04 8.58
CA VAL A 92 -3.54 0.16 10.03
C VAL A 92 -2.74 1.44 10.23
N MET A 93 -3.44 2.55 10.47
CA MET A 93 -2.80 3.84 10.72
C MET A 93 -2.41 3.91 12.19
N TYR A 94 -1.11 3.92 12.46
CA TYR A 94 -0.63 3.99 13.82
C TYR A 94 -0.69 5.42 14.37
N THR A 95 -1.12 5.57 15.61
CA THR A 95 -1.23 6.87 16.30
C THR A 95 -0.04 7.07 17.24
N PRO A 96 0.34 8.33 17.53
CA PRO A 96 1.14 8.63 18.71
C PRO A 96 0.50 7.99 19.96
N GLY A 97 1.31 7.35 20.80
CA GLY A 97 0.83 6.59 21.98
C GLY A 97 0.73 5.07 21.78
N GLY A 98 0.99 4.56 20.58
CA GLY A 98 1.15 3.12 20.33
C GLY A 98 -0.13 2.37 19.97
N GLY A 99 -1.26 3.06 19.85
CA GLY A 99 -2.50 2.51 19.28
C GLY A 99 -2.54 2.64 17.75
N GLY A 100 -3.66 2.24 17.16
CA GLY A 100 -3.92 2.48 15.75
C GLY A 100 -5.39 2.43 15.38
N ARG A 101 -5.70 3.05 14.24
CA ARG A 101 -7.01 3.01 13.58
C ARG A 101 -6.93 2.13 12.35
N VAL A 102 -7.98 1.36 12.10
CA VAL A 102 -8.07 0.41 11.00
C VAL A 102 -9.06 0.94 9.98
N PHE A 103 -8.64 0.99 8.73
CA PHE A 103 -9.43 1.50 7.62
C PHE A 103 -9.51 0.46 6.51
N GLU A 104 -10.70 0.29 5.93
CA GLU A 104 -10.87 -0.39 4.66
C GLU A 104 -10.53 0.56 3.50
N VAL A 105 -9.75 0.06 2.54
CA VAL A 105 -9.52 0.77 1.29
C VAL A 105 -10.70 0.52 0.38
N THR A 106 -11.48 1.56 0.10
CA THR A 106 -12.67 1.47 -0.75
C THR A 106 -12.34 1.73 -2.21
N ALA A 107 -11.31 2.54 -2.48
CA ALA A 107 -10.82 2.83 -3.81
C ALA A 107 -9.38 3.33 -3.83
N VAL A 108 -8.75 3.30 -5.01
CA VAL A 108 -7.41 3.82 -5.23
C VAL A 108 -7.38 4.68 -6.50
N GLU A 109 -6.88 5.90 -6.37
CA GLU A 109 -6.51 6.79 -7.47
C GLU A 109 -5.00 6.95 -7.58
N THR A 110 -4.55 7.36 -8.76
CA THR A 110 -3.18 7.80 -8.99
C THR A 110 -3.17 9.16 -9.66
N VAL A 111 -2.24 10.03 -9.25
CA VAL A 111 -2.05 11.36 -9.83
C VAL A 111 -0.65 11.42 -10.43
N LYS A 112 -0.53 11.92 -11.67
CA LYS A 112 0.74 11.99 -12.44
C LYS A 112 1.41 10.61 -12.58
N GLN A 113 0.60 9.55 -12.56
CA GLN A 113 0.99 8.18 -12.88
C GLN A 113 -0.06 7.58 -13.81
N GLU A 114 0.38 7.07 -14.94
CA GLU A 114 -0.45 6.28 -15.84
C GLU A 114 -0.34 4.81 -15.43
N LEU A 115 -1.01 4.46 -14.34
CA LEU A 115 -1.05 3.11 -13.83
C LEU A 115 -2.40 2.47 -14.14
N PRO A 116 -2.43 1.43 -14.98
CA PRO A 116 -3.71 0.83 -15.34
C PRO A 116 -4.34 0.14 -14.13
N GLY A 117 -5.61 0.46 -13.88
CA GLY A 117 -6.40 -0.16 -12.82
C GLY A 117 -6.67 0.69 -11.59
N THR A 118 -6.18 1.92 -11.55
CA THR A 118 -6.73 2.95 -10.67
C THR A 118 -8.02 3.49 -11.27
N ARG A 119 -8.93 3.98 -10.43
CA ARG A 119 -10.08 4.72 -10.94
C ARG A 119 -9.58 6.01 -11.61
N ALA A 120 -10.36 6.53 -12.56
CA ALA A 120 -10.02 7.79 -13.20
C ALA A 120 -9.81 8.87 -12.14
N THR A 121 -8.72 9.64 -12.27
CA THR A 121 -8.38 10.65 -11.28
C THR A 121 -9.44 11.74 -11.26
N ALA A 122 -10.12 11.91 -10.13
CA ALA A 122 -11.14 12.95 -10.00
C ALA A 122 -10.48 14.34 -9.95
N PRO A 123 -11.11 15.40 -10.50
CA PRO A 123 -10.60 16.77 -10.39
C PRO A 123 -10.32 17.20 -8.95
N GLU A 124 -11.18 16.78 -8.01
CA GLU A 124 -11.02 17.00 -6.57
C GLU A 124 -9.73 16.34 -6.03
N THR A 125 -9.42 15.11 -6.44
CA THR A 125 -8.20 14.43 -6.02
C THR A 125 -6.95 15.15 -6.55
N VAL A 126 -7.02 15.71 -7.76
CA VAL A 126 -5.95 16.58 -8.28
C VAL A 126 -5.79 17.84 -7.43
N GLU A 127 -6.88 18.46 -7.00
CA GLU A 127 -6.84 19.65 -6.14
C GLU A 127 -6.22 19.35 -4.77
N ILE A 128 -6.67 18.28 -4.10
CA ILE A 128 -6.10 17.85 -2.81
C ILE A 128 -4.60 17.60 -2.93
N THR A 129 -4.16 16.93 -4.02
CA THR A 129 -2.73 16.70 -4.24
C THR A 129 -1.94 17.99 -4.46
N ARG A 130 -2.50 19.00 -5.14
CA ARG A 130 -1.85 20.30 -5.34
C ARG A 130 -1.62 21.04 -4.02
N THR A 131 -2.56 20.97 -3.08
CA THR A 131 -2.41 21.58 -1.75
C THR A 131 -1.21 21.01 -0.99
N ARG A 132 -0.86 19.73 -1.24
CA ARG A 132 0.31 19.06 -0.66
C ARG A 132 1.63 19.39 -1.38
N GLU A 133 1.58 19.97 -2.57
CA GLU A 133 2.75 20.21 -3.43
C GLU A 133 3.47 21.54 -3.15
N THR A 134 3.12 22.24 -2.07
CA THR A 134 3.58 23.59 -1.74
C THR A 134 5.07 23.76 -1.42
N GLU A 135 5.88 22.70 -1.46
CA GLU A 135 7.35 22.80 -1.45
C GLU A 135 7.95 21.76 -2.41
N ASP A 136 8.33 22.23 -3.62
CA ASP A 136 9.17 21.55 -4.63
C ASP A 136 8.70 20.15 -5.14
N ARG A 137 7.46 19.76 -4.84
CA ARG A 137 6.91 18.43 -5.17
C ARG A 137 5.83 18.42 -6.26
N ALA A 138 5.67 19.53 -6.97
CA ALA A 138 4.64 19.72 -8.00
C ALA A 138 4.67 18.72 -9.18
N ALA A 139 5.71 17.90 -9.32
CA ALA A 139 5.77 16.84 -10.35
C ALA A 139 5.68 15.43 -9.76
N TYR A 140 5.53 15.28 -8.44
CA TYR A 140 5.59 13.95 -7.83
C TYR A 140 4.38 13.09 -8.20
N PRO A 141 4.61 11.84 -8.59
CA PRO A 141 3.55 10.87 -8.73
C PRO A 141 2.97 10.47 -7.37
N TRP A 142 1.65 10.52 -7.21
CA TRP A 142 0.93 10.19 -5.97
C TRP A 142 -0.01 9.00 -6.14
N THR A 143 -0.14 8.19 -5.08
CA THR A 143 -1.19 7.17 -4.93
C THR A 143 -2.10 7.62 -3.79
N VAL A 144 -3.40 7.68 -4.07
CA VAL A 144 -4.44 8.16 -3.16
C VAL A 144 -5.37 7.00 -2.82
N PHE A 145 -5.45 6.66 -1.54
CA PHE A 145 -6.30 5.61 -1.02
C PHE A 145 -7.53 6.25 -0.38
N PHE A 146 -8.71 5.84 -0.82
CA PHE A 146 -9.98 6.24 -0.21
C PHE A 146 -10.31 5.24 0.88
N LEU A 147 -10.68 5.75 2.04
CA LEU A 147 -10.71 5.01 3.28
C LEU A 147 -12.10 5.05 3.91
N SER A 148 -12.43 3.98 4.62
CA SER A 148 -13.57 3.94 5.53
C SER A 148 -13.09 3.34 6.86
N GLU A 149 -13.34 4.01 7.98
CA GLU A 149 -12.92 3.50 9.28
C GLU A 149 -13.75 2.27 9.67
N VAL A 150 -13.07 1.19 10.06
CA VAL A 150 -13.71 -0.09 10.41
C VAL A 150 -13.36 -0.57 11.82
N GLY A 151 -12.45 0.11 12.52
CA GLY A 151 -12.13 -0.21 13.91
C GLY A 151 -10.86 0.44 14.43
N ALA A 152 -10.49 0.02 15.64
CA ALA A 152 -9.30 0.50 16.33
C ALA A 152 -8.56 -0.65 17.04
N ILE A 153 -7.29 -0.43 17.34
CA ILE A 153 -6.41 -1.34 18.08
C ILE A 153 -5.75 -0.54 19.18
N GLU A 154 -5.87 -0.99 20.43
CA GLU A 154 -5.38 -0.25 21.59
C GLU A 154 -3.85 -0.22 21.65
N THR A 155 -3.18 -1.33 21.33
CA THR A 155 -1.73 -1.47 21.43
C THR A 155 -1.13 -2.20 20.22
N ILE A 156 -0.15 -1.57 19.59
CA ILE A 156 0.65 -2.11 18.48
C ILE A 156 2.09 -2.28 18.95
N THR A 157 2.62 -3.50 18.86
CA THR A 157 3.99 -3.83 19.31
C THR A 157 4.80 -4.54 18.21
N PRO A 158 6.07 -4.17 17.97
CA PRO A 158 6.76 -3.01 18.53
C PRO A 158 6.06 -1.68 18.17
N VAL A 159 6.49 -0.56 18.77
CA VAL A 159 5.92 0.83 18.68
C VAL A 159 5.88 1.43 17.26
N ILE A 160 5.96 0.57 16.26
CA ILE A 160 5.68 0.71 14.85
C ILE A 160 6.92 0.84 13.98
N GLN A 161 6.98 -0.10 13.05
CA GLN A 161 7.81 -0.04 11.86
C GLN A 161 6.86 0.22 10.69
N GLN A 162 6.92 1.41 10.12
CA GLN A 162 6.11 1.78 8.96
C GLN A 162 6.33 0.78 7.80
N GLY A 163 5.27 0.47 7.05
CA GLY A 163 5.31 -0.39 5.87
C GLY A 163 5.47 -1.87 6.14
N ARG A 164 4.97 -2.32 7.28
CA ARG A 164 4.85 -3.75 7.57
C ARG A 164 3.53 -4.24 6.99
N TYR A 165 3.62 -5.39 6.33
CA TYR A 165 2.48 -6.07 5.74
C TYR A 165 1.96 -7.09 6.75
N LEU A 166 0.65 -7.16 6.91
CA LEU A 166 -0.06 -8.02 7.85
C LEU A 166 -1.12 -8.81 7.11
N THR A 167 -1.48 -9.99 7.63
CA THR A 167 -2.67 -10.67 7.13
C THR A 167 -3.93 -9.93 7.61
N ILE A 168 -5.03 -10.09 6.88
CA ILE A 168 -6.33 -9.51 7.27
C ILE A 168 -6.79 -10.12 8.61
N ASP A 169 -6.52 -11.40 8.83
CA ASP A 169 -6.94 -12.11 10.03
C ASP A 169 -6.19 -11.63 11.28
N ASP A 170 -4.89 -11.35 11.18
CA ASP A 170 -4.12 -10.74 12.27
C ASP A 170 -4.72 -9.39 12.69
N VAL A 171 -5.11 -8.57 11.71
CA VAL A 171 -5.73 -7.26 11.97
C VAL A 171 -7.11 -7.42 12.61
N ARG A 172 -7.95 -8.33 12.08
CA ARG A 172 -9.27 -8.63 12.65
C ARG A 172 -9.17 -9.13 14.08
N GLN A 173 -8.25 -10.06 14.35
CA GLN A 173 -8.00 -10.56 15.70
C GLN A 173 -7.47 -9.44 16.62
N ALA A 174 -6.62 -8.55 16.11
CA ALA A 174 -6.12 -7.42 16.89
C ALA A 174 -7.22 -6.40 17.23
N MET A 175 -8.19 -6.16 16.35
CA MET A 175 -9.35 -5.31 16.65
C MET A 175 -10.23 -5.90 17.76
N VAL A 176 -10.29 -7.23 17.87
CA VAL A 176 -11.05 -7.90 18.94
C VAL A 176 -10.27 -7.96 20.26
N SER A 177 -8.98 -8.28 20.19
CA SER A 177 -8.12 -8.47 21.37
C SER A 177 -7.50 -7.18 21.91
N GLY A 178 -7.59 -6.07 21.17
CA GLY A 178 -6.95 -4.80 21.47
C GLY A 178 -5.43 -4.77 21.20
N LYS A 179 -4.81 -5.89 20.81
CA LYS A 179 -3.37 -6.02 20.69
C LYS A 179 -2.92 -6.56 19.34
N LEU A 180 -2.04 -5.82 18.67
CA LEU A 180 -1.39 -6.24 17.43
C LEU A 180 0.11 -6.48 17.64
N LEU A 181 0.56 -7.69 17.34
CA LEU A 181 1.98 -8.01 17.25
C LEU A 181 2.42 -7.91 15.78
N VAL A 182 3.24 -6.91 15.47
CA VAL A 182 3.72 -6.66 14.11
C VAL A 182 4.96 -7.54 13.85
N PRO A 183 4.92 -8.44 12.86
CA PRO A 183 6.06 -9.26 12.51
C PRO A 183 7.20 -8.40 11.90
N PRO A 184 8.45 -8.83 12.05
CA PRO A 184 9.58 -8.17 11.40
C PRO A 184 9.48 -8.29 9.86
N LEU A 185 10.16 -7.38 9.15
CA LEU A 185 10.02 -7.15 7.70
C LEU A 185 10.36 -8.37 6.82
N ASP A 186 11.22 -9.25 7.31
CA ASP A 186 11.68 -10.49 6.69
C ASP A 186 10.69 -11.65 6.84
N LYS A 187 9.73 -11.54 7.76
CA LYS A 187 8.69 -12.54 8.02
C LYS A 187 7.30 -12.14 7.50
N ALA A 188 7.19 -10.94 6.94
CA ALA A 188 5.91 -10.43 6.47
C ALA A 188 5.52 -11.13 5.15
N PHE A 189 4.33 -11.74 5.19
CA PHE A 189 3.68 -12.56 4.15
C PHE A 189 4.30 -13.95 3.93
N PRO A 190 3.46 -14.98 3.67
CA PRO A 190 3.93 -16.35 3.65
C PRO A 190 5.03 -16.49 2.61
N ILE A 191 6.19 -16.95 3.08
CA ILE A 191 7.17 -17.59 2.21
C ILE A 191 6.38 -18.69 1.50
N ARG A 192 6.20 -18.57 0.19
CA ARG A 192 5.61 -19.63 -0.61
C ARG A 192 6.45 -20.89 -0.36
N GLN A 193 5.85 -21.87 0.30
CA GLN A 193 6.41 -23.23 0.37
C GLN A 193 6.26 -23.89 -1.00
#